data_AF-A0A6P2L278-F1
#
_entry.id   AF-A0A6P2L278-F1
#
_cell.length_a   1.000
_cell.length_b   1.000
_cell.length_c   1.000
_cell.angle_alpha   90.00
_cell.angle_beta   90.00
_cell.angle_gamma   90.00
#
_symmetry.space_group_name_H-M   'P 1'
#
loop_
_entity.id
_entity.type
_entity.pdbx_description
1 polymer ?
#
loop_
_entity_poly.entity_id
_entity_poly.type
_entity_poly.pdbx_seq_one_letter_code
_entity_poly.pdbx_strand_id
1 'polypeptide(L)'
;MRIWRLERPNLGGQLDVSRATGLVTVIGGSEPNAFAAEILKLFDDALSVTQCTIFAYEFGNRPRTISVADHRGGRYLRDVADTYARHFYALDGNQKIVSAAGRGTHRHDVVLHQQAGDEICHDAYRAACYRGPDVSDRVALLMQPNDSTWLSINLYRARRSGAFQPREIAAIETLAPLIAQAARHHYALAGAAQIGIPQLMLARLRGACPALSKRELDVLRGVLEGQTAQEIGETIGVKASSVVTYQKRAYRRLGISSQRQLFALCLQP
;
A
#
# COMPACT_ATOMS: atom_id res chain seq x y z
N MET A 1 -16.91 -12.09 -0.56
CA MET A 1 -15.69 -11.39 -0.98
C MET A 1 -15.49 -11.64 -2.46
N ARG A 2 -15.25 -10.59 -3.26
CA ARG A 2 -15.09 -10.69 -4.71
C ARG A 2 -13.78 -10.04 -5.13
N ILE A 3 -13.04 -10.68 -6.04
CA ILE A 3 -11.80 -10.16 -6.61
C ILE A 3 -11.91 -10.29 -8.13
N TRP A 4 -11.60 -9.22 -8.86
CA TRP A 4 -11.60 -9.24 -10.33
C TRP A 4 -10.62 -8.22 -10.89
N ARG A 5 -10.20 -8.43 -12.15
CA ARG A 5 -9.31 -7.50 -12.88
C ARG A 5 -10.12 -6.62 -13.80
N LEU A 6 -9.73 -5.35 -13.89
CA LEU A 6 -10.31 -4.40 -14.81
C LEU A 6 -9.57 -4.45 -16.15
N GLU A 7 -9.88 -5.44 -16.99
CA GLU A 7 -9.17 -5.67 -18.26
C GLU A 7 -9.53 -4.66 -19.35
N ARG A 8 -10.80 -4.21 -19.37
CA ARG A 8 -11.32 -3.23 -20.34
C ARG A 8 -12.28 -2.28 -19.64
N PRO A 9 -11.79 -1.20 -19.02
CA PRO A 9 -12.66 -0.26 -18.34
C PRO A 9 -13.61 0.41 -19.33
N ASN A 10 -14.90 0.47 -18.98
CA ASN A 10 -15.82 1.33 -19.68
C ASN A 10 -15.54 2.78 -19.25
N LEU A 11 -14.86 3.53 -20.11
CA LEU A 11 -14.56 4.96 -19.88
C LEU A 11 -15.74 5.88 -20.28
N GLY A 12 -16.92 5.32 -20.53
CA GLY A 12 -18.14 6.09 -20.74
C GLY A 12 -18.63 6.70 -19.43
N GLY A 13 -18.60 8.02 -19.35
CA GLY A 13 -19.09 8.79 -18.19
C GLY A 13 -18.85 10.28 -18.36
N GLN A 14 -19.47 11.09 -17.49
CA GLN A 14 -19.17 12.51 -17.38
C GLN A 14 -18.40 12.73 -16.07
N LEU A 15 -17.33 13.51 -16.13
CA LEU A 15 -16.59 13.96 -14.95
C LEU A 15 -16.57 15.48 -14.96
N ASP A 16 -17.02 16.07 -13.86
CA ASP A 16 -16.93 17.51 -13.65
C ASP A 16 -15.46 17.95 -13.71
N VAL A 17 -15.16 18.96 -14.55
CA VAL A 17 -13.80 19.46 -14.76
C VAL A 17 -13.19 19.95 -13.45
N SER A 18 -13.97 20.56 -12.55
CA SER A 18 -13.47 21.02 -11.25
C SER A 18 -12.99 19.86 -10.38
N ARG A 19 -13.69 18.71 -10.40
CA ARG A 19 -13.29 17.49 -9.68
C ARG A 19 -12.01 16.89 -10.27
N ALA A 20 -11.89 16.85 -11.59
CA ALA A 20 -10.68 16.40 -12.26
C ALA A 20 -9.48 17.31 -11.94
N THR A 21 -9.66 18.63 -12.02
CA THR A 21 -8.63 19.61 -11.70
C THR A 21 -8.21 19.54 -10.24
N GLY A 22 -9.17 19.38 -9.31
CA GLY A 22 -8.89 19.19 -7.88
C GLY A 22 -7.97 18.00 -7.63
N LEU A 23 -8.31 16.84 -8.19
CA LEU A 23 -7.48 15.63 -8.09
C LEU A 23 -6.07 15.83 -8.65
N VAL A 24 -5.94 16.44 -9.83
CA VAL A 24 -4.63 16.68 -10.45
C VAL A 24 -3.78 17.64 -9.62
N THR A 25 -4.40 18.66 -9.02
CA THR A 25 -3.72 19.69 -8.22
C THR A 25 -3.03 19.11 -6.98
N VAL A 26 -3.60 18.08 -6.36
CA VAL A 26 -3.07 17.47 -5.13
C VAL A 26 -2.05 16.35 -5.39
N ILE A 27 -1.79 15.98 -6.65
CA ILE A 27 -0.76 15.00 -7.00
C ILE A 27 0.62 15.55 -6.60
N GLY A 28 1.35 14.80 -5.76
CA GLY A 28 2.65 15.23 -5.24
C GLY A 28 2.60 16.36 -4.21
N GLY A 29 1.41 16.80 -3.80
CA GLY A 29 1.24 17.81 -2.76
C GLY A 29 1.72 17.33 -1.38
N SER A 30 2.08 18.28 -0.51
CA SER A 30 2.60 18.02 0.83
C SER A 30 1.51 17.86 1.91
N GLU A 31 0.27 18.25 1.62
CA GLU A 31 -0.87 18.06 2.53
C GLU A 31 -1.20 16.55 2.61
N PRO A 32 -1.08 15.90 3.79
CA PRO A 32 -1.10 14.44 3.88
C PRO A 32 -2.42 13.75 3.46
N ASN A 33 -3.55 14.44 3.55
CA ASN A 33 -4.89 13.88 3.40
C ASN A 33 -5.64 14.38 2.16
N ALA A 34 -5.11 15.40 1.48
CA ALA A 34 -5.73 16.08 0.36
C ALA A 34 -5.97 15.13 -0.81
N PHE A 35 -5.04 14.19 -1.03
CA PHE A 35 -5.19 13.21 -2.10
C PHE A 35 -6.38 12.28 -1.88
N ALA A 36 -6.54 11.70 -0.67
CA ALA A 36 -7.72 10.90 -0.35
C ALA A 36 -9.01 11.73 -0.35
N ALA A 37 -8.95 12.99 0.08
CA ALA A 37 -10.09 13.90 0.09
C ALA A 37 -10.58 14.24 -1.33
N GLU A 38 -9.67 14.52 -2.28
CA GLU A 38 -10.04 14.77 -3.67
C GLU A 38 -10.56 13.51 -4.37
N ILE A 39 -10.05 12.32 -4.02
CA ILE A 39 -10.65 11.05 -4.50
C ILE A 39 -12.10 10.91 -4.04
N LEU A 40 -12.41 11.26 -2.78
CA LEU A 40 -13.80 11.21 -2.29
C LEU A 40 -14.72 12.13 -3.09
N LYS A 41 -14.24 13.32 -3.45
CA LYS A 41 -15.00 14.31 -4.23
C LYS A 41 -15.30 13.86 -5.67
N LEU A 42 -14.59 12.86 -6.20
CA LEU A 42 -14.92 12.29 -7.51
C LEU A 42 -16.29 11.63 -7.51
N PHE A 43 -16.66 11.02 -6.38
CA PHE A 43 -17.92 10.33 -6.20
C PHE A 43 -18.97 11.31 -5.66
N ASP A 44 -20.10 11.34 -6.35
CA ASP A 44 -21.31 12.05 -5.95
C ASP A 44 -22.02 11.38 -4.77
N ASP A 45 -22.87 12.16 -4.08
CA ASP A 45 -23.61 11.71 -2.89
C ASP A 45 -24.42 10.43 -3.13
N ALA A 46 -24.84 10.20 -4.38
CA ALA A 46 -25.57 9.01 -4.82
C ALA A 46 -24.78 7.71 -4.58
N LEU A 47 -23.46 7.71 -4.79
CA LEU A 47 -22.63 6.53 -4.49
C LEU A 47 -22.39 6.34 -2.98
N SER A 48 -22.59 7.39 -2.18
CA SER A 48 -22.46 7.36 -0.72
C SER A 48 -21.12 6.78 -0.24
N VAL A 49 -20.02 7.07 -0.96
CA VAL A 49 -18.67 6.78 -0.47
C VAL A 49 -18.36 7.76 0.64
N THR A 50 -18.08 7.25 1.83
CA THR A 50 -17.96 8.07 3.04
C THR A 50 -16.55 8.25 3.53
N GLN A 51 -15.65 7.32 3.17
CA GLN A 51 -14.26 7.30 3.62
C GLN A 51 -13.38 6.77 2.50
N CYS A 52 -12.14 7.27 2.44
CA CYS A 52 -11.10 6.83 1.54
C CYS A 52 -9.81 6.62 2.33
N THR A 53 -9.18 5.46 2.20
CA THR A 53 -7.84 5.22 2.76
C THR A 53 -6.91 4.65 1.71
N ILE A 54 -5.71 5.20 1.65
CA ILE A 54 -4.68 4.78 0.69
C ILE A 54 -3.51 4.19 1.46
N PHE A 55 -3.19 2.93 1.13
CA PHE A 55 -2.07 2.20 1.71
C PHE A 55 -1.04 1.85 0.65
N ALA A 56 0.24 1.91 1.02
CA ALA A 56 1.34 1.36 0.23
C ALA A 56 1.89 0.11 0.92
N TYR A 57 1.80 -1.03 0.23
CA TYR A 57 2.41 -2.29 0.63
C TYR A 57 3.80 -2.35 0.00
N GLU A 58 4.78 -1.89 0.77
CA GLU A 58 6.16 -1.77 0.34
C GLU A 58 6.95 -2.97 0.85
N PHE A 59 7.67 -3.63 -0.05
CA PHE A 59 8.70 -4.61 0.30
C PHE A 59 8.21 -5.73 1.23
N GLY A 60 6.94 -6.15 1.10
CA GLY A 60 6.34 -7.20 1.93
C GLY A 60 6.31 -6.89 3.42
N ASN A 61 6.37 -5.61 3.81
CA ASN A 61 6.20 -5.16 5.19
C ASN A 61 4.73 -4.83 5.48
N ARG A 62 4.45 -4.40 6.71
CA ARG A 62 3.18 -3.77 7.06
C ARG A 62 2.90 -2.59 6.10
N PRO A 63 1.65 -2.39 5.66
CA PRO A 63 1.32 -1.28 4.78
C PRO A 63 1.58 0.05 5.49
N ARG A 64 2.03 1.04 4.72
CA ARG A 64 2.14 2.42 5.18
C ARG A 64 0.92 3.21 4.76
N THR A 65 0.35 3.98 5.68
CA THR A 65 -0.74 4.92 5.41
C THR A 65 -0.19 6.09 4.57
N ILE A 66 -0.64 6.21 3.32
CA ILE A 66 -0.27 7.32 2.42
C ILE A 66 -1.18 8.52 2.66
N SER A 67 -2.50 8.30 2.61
CA SER A 67 -3.50 9.36 2.73
C SER A 67 -4.81 8.79 3.26
N VAL A 68 -5.54 9.55 4.09
CA VAL A 68 -6.85 9.16 4.61
C VAL A 68 -7.79 10.35 4.60
N ALA A 69 -9.07 10.13 4.28
CA ALA A 69 -10.10 11.15 4.35
C ALA A 69 -11.46 10.54 4.66
N ASP A 70 -12.27 11.28 5.43
CA ASP A 70 -13.70 11.06 5.59
C ASP A 70 -14.41 12.40 5.68
N HIS A 71 -15.75 12.37 5.70
CA HIS A 71 -16.59 13.56 5.88
C HIS A 71 -16.56 14.14 7.31
N ARG A 72 -16.03 13.41 8.30
CA ARG A 72 -15.99 13.85 9.71
C ARG A 72 -14.79 14.76 9.97
N GLY A 73 -13.70 14.56 9.24
CA GLY A 73 -12.42 15.21 9.46
C GLY A 73 -11.74 14.75 10.76
N GLY A 74 -10.59 15.36 11.06
CA GLY A 74 -9.81 15.07 12.26
C GLY A 74 -8.95 13.81 12.15
N ARG A 75 -8.60 13.23 13.31
CA ARG A 75 -7.62 12.12 13.39
C ARG A 75 -8.23 10.73 13.50
N TYR A 76 -9.54 10.61 13.72
CA TYR A 76 -10.18 9.33 14.01
C TYR A 76 -9.92 8.26 12.93
N LEU A 77 -10.18 8.57 11.65
CA LEU A 77 -9.93 7.60 10.58
C LEU A 77 -8.44 7.26 10.43
N ARG A 78 -7.55 8.22 10.70
CA ARG A 78 -6.10 7.97 10.70
C ARG A 78 -5.71 6.98 11.80
N ASP A 79 -6.26 7.13 13.00
CA ASP A 79 -6.01 6.21 14.11
C ASP A 79 -6.54 4.79 13.81
N VAL A 80 -7.69 4.69 13.12
CA VAL A 80 -8.23 3.42 12.62
C VAL A 80 -7.32 2.79 11.56
N ALA A 81 -6.87 3.58 10.57
CA ALA A 81 -5.98 3.13 9.51
C ALA A 81 -4.62 2.64 10.06
N ASP A 82 -4.09 3.35 11.05
CA ASP A 82 -2.83 2.97 11.71
C ASP A 82 -3.01 1.72 12.58
N THR A 83 -4.16 1.57 13.24
CA THR A 83 -4.50 0.35 13.99
C THR A 83 -4.60 -0.85 13.05
N TYR A 84 -5.25 -0.69 11.90
CA TYR A 84 -5.30 -1.68 10.83
C TYR A 84 -3.90 -2.07 10.37
N ALA A 85 -3.07 -1.10 9.98
CA ALA A 85 -1.72 -1.33 9.46
C ALA A 85 -0.81 -2.01 10.48
N ARG A 86 -0.98 -1.74 11.78
CA ARG A 86 -0.18 -2.35 12.85
C ARG A 86 -0.61 -3.78 13.18
N HIS A 87 -1.91 -4.05 13.24
CA HIS A 87 -2.41 -5.27 13.89
C HIS A 87 -3.17 -6.22 12.96
N PHE A 88 -3.82 -5.70 11.92
CA PHE A 88 -4.84 -6.47 11.19
C PHE A 88 -4.55 -6.66 9.70
N TYR A 89 -3.59 -5.93 9.12
CA TYR A 89 -3.30 -6.02 7.68
C TYR A 89 -3.07 -7.45 7.17
N ALA A 90 -2.44 -8.30 7.98
CA ALA A 90 -2.16 -9.70 7.62
C ALA A 90 -3.42 -10.57 7.48
N LEU A 91 -4.54 -10.12 8.07
CA LEU A 91 -5.84 -10.80 8.02
C LEU A 91 -6.73 -10.30 6.87
N ASP A 92 -6.36 -9.20 6.23
CA ASP A 92 -7.14 -8.56 5.18
C ASP A 92 -7.08 -9.34 3.86
N GLY A 93 -8.19 -9.36 3.10
CA GLY A 93 -8.22 -9.96 1.76
C GLY A 93 -7.25 -9.29 0.78
N ASN A 94 -6.96 -7.99 0.93
CA ASN A 94 -5.94 -7.27 0.16
C ASN A 94 -4.56 -7.93 0.28
N GLN A 95 -4.21 -8.44 1.47
CA GLN A 95 -2.91 -9.10 1.69
C GLN A 95 -2.77 -10.37 0.85
N LYS A 96 -3.86 -11.10 0.61
CA LYS A 96 -3.86 -12.28 -0.27
C LYS A 96 -3.54 -11.88 -1.71
N ILE A 97 -4.12 -10.78 -2.19
CA ILE A 97 -3.88 -10.26 -3.55
C ILE A 97 -2.42 -9.80 -3.69
N VAL A 98 -1.95 -8.98 -2.74
CA VAL A 98 -0.58 -8.43 -2.73
C VAL A 98 0.48 -9.54 -2.66
N SER A 99 0.21 -10.60 -1.89
CA SER A 99 1.15 -11.73 -1.74
C SER A 99 1.11 -12.75 -2.88
N ALA A 100 -0.06 -12.95 -3.52
CA ALA A 100 -0.21 -13.88 -4.64
C ALA A 100 0.28 -13.32 -5.97
N ALA A 101 0.34 -11.99 -6.10
CA ALA A 101 0.92 -11.35 -7.26
C ALA A 101 2.44 -11.64 -7.32
N GLY A 102 2.82 -12.60 -8.17
CA GLY A 102 4.22 -12.80 -8.54
C GLY A 102 4.84 -11.54 -9.14
N ARG A 103 6.17 -11.50 -9.24
CA ARG A 103 6.91 -10.43 -9.93
C ARG A 103 6.66 -10.58 -11.44
N GLY A 104 5.57 -10.01 -11.94
CA GLY A 104 5.08 -10.21 -13.31
C GLY A 104 4.46 -8.93 -13.89
N THR A 105 4.53 -8.83 -15.21
CA THR A 105 4.42 -7.66 -16.11
C THR A 105 3.08 -6.91 -16.16
N HIS A 106 2.29 -6.91 -15.09
CA HIS A 106 0.97 -6.28 -15.03
C HIS A 106 1.03 -4.84 -14.48
N ARG A 107 1.99 -4.03 -14.97
CA ARG A 107 2.28 -2.66 -14.47
C ARG A 107 1.10 -1.68 -14.58
N HIS A 108 0.03 -2.05 -15.29
CA HIS A 108 -1.10 -1.16 -15.58
C HIS A 108 -2.46 -1.76 -15.22
N ASP A 109 -2.52 -2.98 -14.69
CA ASP A 109 -3.79 -3.62 -14.36
C ASP A 109 -4.29 -3.11 -13.01
N VAL A 110 -5.56 -2.71 -12.96
CA VAL A 110 -6.26 -2.42 -11.70
C VAL A 110 -7.00 -3.68 -11.28
N VAL A 111 -6.70 -4.17 -10.07
CA VAL A 111 -7.43 -5.27 -9.44
C VAL A 111 -8.44 -4.67 -8.47
N LEU A 112 -9.71 -5.00 -8.62
CA LEU A 112 -10.74 -4.62 -7.67
C LEU A 112 -10.97 -5.74 -6.66
N HIS A 113 -11.23 -5.33 -5.42
CA HIS A 113 -11.55 -6.23 -4.32
C HIS A 113 -12.70 -5.67 -3.50
N GLN A 114 -13.84 -6.36 -3.51
CA GLN A 114 -15.00 -6.03 -2.69
C GLN A 114 -15.07 -6.96 -1.47
N GLN A 115 -15.22 -6.38 -0.29
CA GLN A 115 -15.32 -7.12 0.96
C GLN A 115 -16.26 -6.41 1.94
N ALA A 116 -17.35 -7.10 2.30
CA ALA A 116 -18.30 -6.60 3.28
C ALA A 116 -17.80 -6.87 4.71
N GLY A 117 -18.27 -6.04 5.66
CA GLY A 117 -17.81 -6.10 7.05
C GLY A 117 -18.25 -7.36 7.81
N ASP A 118 -19.35 -7.99 7.39
CA ASP A 118 -19.83 -9.26 7.94
C ASP A 118 -18.99 -10.46 7.48
N GLU A 119 -18.33 -10.36 6.32
CA GLU A 119 -17.37 -11.35 5.80
C GLU A 119 -16.06 -11.39 6.60
N ILE A 120 -15.82 -10.40 7.47
CA ILE A 120 -14.66 -10.38 8.36
C ILE A 120 -14.88 -11.35 9.53
N CYS A 121 -14.21 -12.50 9.47
CA CYS A 121 -14.31 -13.55 10.48
C CYS A 121 -13.67 -13.16 11.82
N HIS A 122 -12.59 -12.37 11.81
CA HIS A 122 -11.86 -12.02 13.02
C HIS A 122 -12.55 -10.88 13.78
N ASP A 123 -13.02 -11.14 14.99
CA ASP A 123 -13.87 -10.21 15.74
C ASP A 123 -13.19 -8.87 16.07
N ALA A 124 -11.95 -8.88 16.58
CA ALA A 124 -11.28 -7.62 16.93
C ALA A 124 -11.02 -6.73 15.69
N TYR A 125 -10.64 -7.34 14.57
CA TYR A 125 -10.48 -6.64 13.30
C TYR A 125 -11.81 -6.07 12.80
N ARG A 126 -12.87 -6.88 12.78
CA ARG A 126 -14.22 -6.44 12.43
C ARG A 126 -14.70 -5.31 13.34
N ALA A 127 -14.45 -5.42 14.64
CA ALA A 127 -14.82 -4.41 15.63
C ALA A 127 -14.08 -3.09 15.39
N ALA A 128 -12.76 -3.13 15.26
CA ALA A 128 -11.94 -1.93 15.15
C ALA A 128 -12.03 -1.22 13.79
N CYS A 129 -12.06 -1.98 12.69
CA CYS A 129 -11.94 -1.43 11.34
C CYS A 129 -13.25 -1.38 10.56
N TYR A 130 -14.31 -2.04 11.04
CA TYR A 130 -15.62 -1.99 10.39
C TYR A 130 -16.72 -1.47 11.33
N ARG A 131 -16.90 -2.08 12.51
CA ARG A 131 -17.93 -1.64 13.48
C ARG A 131 -17.63 -0.26 14.08
N GLY A 132 -16.41 0.01 14.56
CA GLY A 132 -16.04 1.33 15.05
C GLY A 132 -16.30 2.46 14.05
N PRO A 133 -15.71 2.42 12.83
CA PRO A 133 -15.80 3.50 11.86
C PRO A 133 -17.11 3.52 11.03
N ASP A 134 -18.12 2.74 11.40
CA ASP A 134 -19.40 2.66 10.69
C ASP A 134 -19.37 2.10 9.25
N VAL A 135 -18.45 1.19 8.93
CA VAL A 135 -18.33 0.59 7.59
C VAL A 135 -19.26 -0.62 7.43
N SER A 136 -20.02 -0.67 6.32
CA SER A 136 -20.74 -1.87 5.85
C SER A 136 -19.95 -2.64 4.79
N ASP A 137 -19.45 -1.92 3.79
CA ASP A 137 -18.86 -2.51 2.60
C ASP A 137 -17.66 -1.68 2.13
N ARG A 138 -16.71 -2.37 1.48
CA ARG A 138 -15.47 -1.79 0.99
C ARG A 138 -15.19 -2.27 -0.41
N VAL A 139 -14.87 -1.34 -1.32
CA VAL A 139 -14.25 -1.63 -2.61
C VAL A 139 -12.84 -1.07 -2.61
N ALA A 140 -11.84 -1.92 -2.82
CA ALA A 140 -10.46 -1.55 -2.93
C ALA A 140 -9.99 -1.62 -4.39
N LEU A 141 -9.30 -0.59 -4.84
CA LEU A 141 -8.55 -0.57 -6.10
C LEU A 141 -7.08 -0.86 -5.77
N LEU A 142 -6.57 -1.99 -6.24
CA LEU A 142 -5.18 -2.40 -6.05
C LEU A 142 -4.43 -2.28 -7.38
N MET A 143 -3.24 -1.67 -7.33
CA MET A 143 -2.37 -1.55 -8.50
C MET A 143 -0.89 -1.45 -8.09
N GLN A 144 0.03 -1.78 -9.00
CA GLN A 144 1.47 -1.65 -8.77
C GLN A 144 2.02 -0.36 -9.39
N PRO A 145 2.42 0.66 -8.59
CA PRO A 145 3.08 1.84 -9.14
C PRO A 145 4.51 1.54 -9.64
N ASN A 146 5.13 0.46 -9.12
CA ASN A 146 6.41 -0.08 -9.52
C ASN A 146 6.49 -1.56 -9.08
N ASP A 147 7.55 -2.27 -9.49
CA ASP A 147 7.67 -3.73 -9.32
C ASP A 147 7.80 -4.21 -7.87
N SER A 148 7.96 -3.30 -6.91
CA SER A 148 8.25 -3.60 -5.50
C SER A 148 7.19 -3.07 -4.52
N THR A 149 6.17 -2.40 -5.05
CA THR A 149 5.13 -1.72 -4.26
C THR A 149 3.75 -2.09 -4.80
N TRP A 150 2.79 -2.31 -3.92
CA TRP A 150 1.37 -2.28 -4.25
C TRP A 150 0.72 -1.07 -3.57
N LEU A 151 -0.12 -0.34 -4.30
CA LEU A 151 -1.04 0.62 -3.72
C LEU A 151 -2.42 -0.02 -3.58
N SER A 152 -3.10 0.34 -2.50
CA SER A 152 -4.50 -0.01 -2.26
C SER A 152 -5.26 1.26 -1.91
N ILE A 153 -6.16 1.67 -2.81
CA ILE A 153 -7.09 2.77 -2.61
C ILE A 153 -8.42 2.16 -2.18
N ASN A 154 -8.83 2.37 -0.93
CA ASN A 154 -9.98 1.72 -0.33
C ASN A 154 -11.11 2.74 -0.19
N LEU A 155 -12.25 2.45 -0.81
CA LEU A 155 -13.48 3.23 -0.74
C LEU A 155 -14.46 2.52 0.18
N TYR A 156 -14.98 3.22 1.18
CA TYR A 156 -15.84 2.64 2.20
C TYR A 156 -17.24 3.25 2.19
N ARG A 157 -18.23 2.37 2.38
CA ARG A 157 -19.63 2.73 2.52
C ARG A 157 -20.08 2.60 3.97
N ALA A 158 -20.95 3.53 4.39
CA ALA A 158 -21.49 3.54 5.74
C ALA A 158 -22.62 2.51 5.90
N ARG A 159 -22.81 1.96 7.10
CA ARG A 159 -23.83 0.92 7.34
C ARG A 159 -25.25 1.31 6.97
N ARG A 160 -25.62 2.58 7.19
CA ARG A 160 -26.93 3.11 6.79
C ARG A 160 -27.22 2.98 5.28
N SER A 161 -26.19 2.89 4.45
CA SER A 161 -26.30 2.80 2.99
C SER A 161 -26.17 1.37 2.45
N GLY A 162 -25.98 0.37 3.33
CA GLY A 162 -25.84 -1.03 2.93
C GLY A 162 -24.57 -1.33 2.13
N ALA A 163 -24.60 -2.41 1.34
CA ALA A 163 -23.52 -2.82 0.44
C ALA A 163 -23.57 -2.05 -0.90
N PHE A 164 -22.44 -1.99 -1.61
CA PHE A 164 -22.38 -1.43 -2.96
C PHE A 164 -23.22 -2.27 -3.94
N GLN A 165 -24.09 -1.60 -4.68
CA GLN A 165 -24.92 -2.19 -5.72
C GLN A 165 -24.12 -2.31 -7.03
N PRO A 166 -24.50 -3.22 -7.94
CA PRO A 166 -23.77 -3.44 -9.19
C PRO A 166 -23.56 -2.17 -10.03
N ARG A 167 -24.55 -1.26 -10.08
CA ARG A 167 -24.43 0.01 -10.81
C ARG A 167 -23.40 0.95 -10.19
N GLU A 168 -23.28 0.96 -8.87
CA GLU A 168 -22.32 1.80 -8.16
C GLU A 168 -20.91 1.23 -8.31
N ILE A 169 -20.77 -0.10 -8.31
CA ILE A 169 -19.51 -0.77 -8.64
C ILE A 169 -19.08 -0.42 -10.07
N ALA A 170 -19.99 -0.44 -11.04
CA ALA A 170 -19.68 -0.04 -12.41
C ALA A 170 -19.20 1.41 -12.52
N ALA A 171 -19.78 2.34 -11.74
CA ALA A 171 -19.31 3.73 -11.69
C ALA A 171 -17.91 3.84 -11.06
N ILE A 172 -17.60 3.05 -10.02
CA ILE A 172 -16.24 2.94 -9.46
C ILE A 172 -15.27 2.39 -10.50
N GLU A 173 -15.65 1.36 -11.26
CA GLU A 173 -14.85 0.78 -12.33
C GLU A 173 -14.54 1.78 -13.45
N THR A 174 -15.49 2.64 -13.83
CA THR A 174 -15.28 3.72 -14.80
C THR A 174 -14.21 4.72 -14.34
N LEU A 175 -14.19 5.08 -13.06
CA LEU A 175 -13.22 6.02 -12.49
C LEU A 175 -11.90 5.38 -12.05
N ALA A 176 -11.87 4.05 -11.90
CA ALA A 176 -10.71 3.32 -11.38
C ALA A 176 -9.40 3.58 -12.15
N PRO A 177 -9.36 3.67 -13.49
CA PRO A 177 -8.15 4.00 -14.22
C PRO A 177 -7.61 5.39 -13.87
N LEU A 178 -8.48 6.41 -13.79
CA LEU A 178 -8.08 7.77 -13.40
C LEU A 178 -7.48 7.78 -11.99
N ILE A 179 -8.18 7.15 -11.03
CA ILE A 179 -7.74 7.06 -9.64
C ILE A 179 -6.39 6.33 -9.54
N ALA A 180 -6.24 5.20 -10.24
CA ALA A 180 -5.01 4.42 -10.25
C ALA A 180 -3.82 5.22 -10.82
N GLN A 181 -4.01 5.93 -11.92
CA GLN A 181 -2.94 6.75 -12.51
C GLN A 181 -2.58 7.94 -11.62
N ALA A 182 -3.57 8.63 -11.06
CA ALA A 182 -3.34 9.71 -10.10
C ALA A 182 -2.59 9.21 -8.85
N ALA A 183 -2.98 8.04 -8.32
CA ALA A 183 -2.34 7.45 -7.14
C ALA A 183 -0.90 7.01 -7.42
N ARG A 184 -0.62 6.45 -8.61
CA ARG A 184 0.73 6.13 -9.06
C ARG A 184 1.63 7.36 -9.06
N HIS A 185 1.16 8.46 -9.65
CA HIS A 185 1.94 9.70 -9.72
C HIS A 185 2.09 10.37 -8.35
N HIS A 186 1.02 10.42 -7.55
CA HIS A 186 1.09 10.95 -6.19
C HIS A 186 2.08 10.15 -5.33
N TYR A 187 2.06 8.82 -5.43
CA TYR A 187 3.04 7.98 -4.76
C TYR A 187 4.47 8.24 -5.26
N ALA A 188 4.70 8.36 -6.56
CA ALA A 188 6.03 8.63 -7.09
C ALA A 188 6.62 9.96 -6.59
N LEU A 189 5.79 11.00 -6.44
CA LEU A 189 6.23 12.35 -6.08
C LEU A 189 6.27 12.61 -4.56
N ALA A 190 5.24 12.19 -3.83
CA ALA A 190 5.11 12.45 -2.39
C ALA A 190 5.27 11.18 -1.54
N GLY A 191 4.78 10.04 -2.02
CA GLY A 191 4.82 8.78 -1.27
C GLY A 191 6.22 8.18 -1.15
N ALA A 192 6.93 8.02 -2.26
CA ALA A 192 8.24 7.39 -2.34
C ALA A 192 9.35 8.23 -1.70
N ALA A 193 9.23 9.56 -1.74
CA ALA A 193 10.16 10.49 -1.10
C ALA A 193 10.19 10.33 0.43
N GLN A 194 9.13 9.79 1.04
CA GLN A 194 9.07 9.50 2.47
C GLN A 194 9.78 8.19 2.85
N ILE A 195 10.18 7.37 1.87
CA ILE A 195 10.94 6.15 2.10
C ILE A 195 12.41 6.54 2.22
N GLY A 196 13.03 6.21 3.37
CA GLY A 196 14.46 6.41 3.57
C GLY A 196 15.29 5.71 2.49
N ILE A 197 16.44 6.30 2.14
CA ILE A 197 17.39 5.73 1.17
C ILE A 197 17.74 4.26 1.52
N PRO A 198 18.03 3.89 2.79
CA PRO A 198 18.33 2.50 3.14
C PRO A 198 17.18 1.52 2.80
N GLN A 199 15.94 1.94 2.99
CA GLN A 199 14.76 1.13 2.68
C GLN A 199 14.59 0.94 1.16
N LEU A 200 14.81 1.98 0.35
CA LEU A 200 14.82 1.88 -1.11
C LEU A 200 15.95 0.97 -1.62
N MET A 201 17.13 1.06 -1.00
CA MET A 201 18.26 0.19 -1.33
C MET A 201 17.96 -1.29 -0.98
N LEU A 202 17.41 -1.54 0.20
CA LEU A 202 17.03 -2.89 0.63
C LEU A 202 15.95 -3.50 -0.28
N ALA A 203 15.03 -2.68 -0.77
CA ALA A 203 14.03 -3.07 -1.74
C ALA A 203 14.63 -3.58 -3.04
N ARG A 204 15.59 -2.83 -3.61
CA ARG A 204 16.32 -3.22 -4.81
C ARG A 204 17.04 -4.54 -4.62
N LEU A 205 17.68 -4.75 -3.47
CA LEU A 205 18.36 -6.02 -3.15
C LEU A 205 17.38 -7.20 -3.06
N ARG A 206 16.21 -7.02 -2.44
CA ARG A 206 15.15 -8.03 -2.42
C ARG A 206 14.61 -8.29 -3.84
N GLY A 207 14.56 -7.24 -4.66
CA GLY A 207 14.31 -7.26 -6.10
C GLY A 207 15.28 -8.17 -6.87
N ALA A 208 16.57 -7.92 -6.72
CA ALA A 208 17.63 -8.66 -7.40
C ALA A 208 17.80 -10.09 -6.89
N CYS A 209 17.59 -10.34 -5.59
CA CYS A 209 17.76 -11.66 -4.99
C CYS A 209 16.56 -12.04 -4.11
N PRO A 210 15.51 -12.65 -4.71
CA PRO A 210 14.33 -13.13 -3.97
C PRO A 210 14.64 -14.19 -2.91
N ALA A 211 15.77 -14.90 -3.05
CA ALA A 211 16.17 -15.98 -2.16
C ALA A 211 16.65 -15.49 -0.78
N LEU A 212 16.86 -14.19 -0.58
CA LEU A 212 17.25 -13.62 0.71
C LEU A 212 16.20 -13.90 1.78
N SER A 213 16.65 -14.45 2.91
CA SER A 213 15.80 -14.71 4.08
C SER A 213 15.48 -13.42 4.83
N LYS A 214 14.43 -13.47 5.67
CA LYS A 214 14.07 -12.34 6.54
C LYS A 214 15.26 -11.87 7.40
N ARG A 215 15.98 -12.80 8.02
CA ARG A 215 17.15 -12.48 8.87
C ARG A 215 18.31 -11.87 8.07
N GLU A 216 18.52 -12.32 6.83
CA GLU A 216 19.52 -11.71 5.95
C GLU A 216 19.12 -10.28 5.56
N LEU A 217 17.85 -10.04 5.25
CA LEU A 217 17.33 -8.71 4.95
C LEU A 217 17.42 -7.77 6.15
N ASP A 218 17.11 -8.26 7.36
CA ASP A 218 17.23 -7.47 8.59
C ASP A 218 18.68 -7.02 8.83
N VAL A 219 19.65 -7.91 8.56
CA VAL A 219 21.08 -7.55 8.66
C VAL A 219 21.51 -6.58 7.56
N LEU A 220 21.10 -6.80 6.31
CA LEU A 220 21.41 -5.88 5.22
C LEU A 220 20.83 -4.49 5.46
N ARG A 221 19.64 -4.39 6.08
CA ARG A 221 19.06 -3.10 6.48
C ARG A 221 19.99 -2.32 7.39
N GLY A 222 20.41 -2.93 8.50
CA GLY A 222 21.30 -2.27 9.45
C GLY A 222 22.63 -1.86 8.84
N VAL A 223 23.20 -2.70 7.95
CA VAL A 223 24.42 -2.36 7.20
C VAL A 223 24.22 -1.13 6.29
N LEU A 224 23.05 -1.02 5.63
CA LEU A 224 22.70 0.14 4.80
C LEU A 224 22.40 1.40 5.64
N GLU A 225 21.97 1.21 6.88
CA GLU A 225 21.77 2.28 7.88
C GLU A 225 23.07 2.68 8.59
N GLY A 226 24.20 2.03 8.27
CA GLY A 226 25.51 2.33 8.86
C GLY A 226 25.74 1.75 10.26
N GLN A 227 24.89 0.83 10.71
CA GLN A 227 24.99 0.19 12.01
C GLN A 227 26.13 -0.84 12.05
N THR A 228 26.75 -0.97 13.21
CA THR A 228 27.73 -2.02 13.54
C THR A 228 27.05 -3.36 13.76
N ALA A 229 27.81 -4.46 13.67
CA ALA A 229 27.27 -5.80 13.92
C ALA A 229 26.70 -5.96 15.35
N GLN A 230 27.18 -5.18 16.31
CA GLN A 230 26.65 -5.15 17.67
C GLN A 230 25.27 -4.50 17.72
N GLU A 231 25.13 -3.28 17.21
CA GLU A 231 23.86 -2.53 17.18
C GLU A 231 22.77 -3.29 16.41
N ILE A 232 23.14 -3.91 15.29
CA ILE A 232 22.23 -4.76 14.52
C ILE A 232 21.78 -5.95 15.38
N GLY A 233 22.72 -6.59 16.08
CA GLY A 233 22.44 -7.74 16.93
C GLY A 233 21.47 -7.41 18.05
N GLU A 234 21.68 -6.28 18.72
CA GLU A 234 20.77 -5.73 19.74
C GLU A 234 19.38 -5.46 19.16
N THR A 235 19.31 -4.84 17.97
CA THR A 235 18.05 -4.51 17.30
C THR A 235 17.22 -5.74 16.92
N ILE A 236 17.86 -6.80 16.40
CA ILE A 236 17.16 -7.98 15.88
C ILE A 236 17.14 -9.15 16.88
N GLY A 237 17.69 -8.95 18.08
CA GLY A 237 17.71 -9.94 19.17
C GLY A 237 18.62 -11.15 18.89
N VAL A 238 19.83 -10.93 18.34
CA VAL A 238 20.83 -11.98 18.12
C VAL A 238 22.24 -11.52 18.48
N LYS A 239 23.18 -12.45 18.66
CA LYS A 239 24.59 -12.12 18.92
C LYS A 239 25.25 -11.48 17.69
N ALA A 240 26.20 -10.56 17.89
CA ALA A 240 26.97 -9.93 16.82
C ALA A 240 27.65 -10.95 15.87
N SER A 241 28.11 -12.10 16.39
CA SER A 241 28.65 -13.19 15.56
C SER A 241 27.63 -13.82 14.61
N SER A 242 26.36 -13.86 15.01
CA SER A 242 25.24 -14.30 14.16
C SER A 242 24.96 -13.28 13.07
N VAL A 243 25.03 -11.99 13.38
CA VAL A 243 24.92 -10.91 12.39
C VAL A 243 25.97 -11.07 11.30
N VAL A 244 27.24 -11.24 11.67
CA VAL A 244 28.34 -11.47 10.71
C VAL A 244 28.08 -12.72 9.85
N THR A 245 27.51 -13.78 10.44
CA THR A 245 27.16 -15.00 9.71
C THR A 245 26.06 -14.75 8.69
N TYR A 246 24.98 -14.07 9.07
CA TYR A 246 23.90 -13.70 8.15
C TYR A 246 24.39 -12.75 7.05
N GLN A 247 25.23 -11.77 7.38
CA GLN A 247 25.83 -10.85 6.40
C GLN A 247 26.64 -11.62 5.35
N LYS A 248 27.51 -12.56 5.77
CA LYS A 248 28.30 -13.40 4.84
C LYS A 248 27.42 -14.26 3.94
N ARG A 249 26.32 -14.81 4.47
CA ARG A 249 25.36 -15.59 3.68
C ARG A 249 24.61 -14.71 2.67
N ALA A 250 24.16 -13.53 3.10
CA ALA A 250 23.52 -12.55 2.24
C ALA A 250 24.44 -12.11 1.08
N TYR A 251 25.70 -11.80 1.39
CA TYR A 251 26.70 -11.40 0.39
C TYR A 251 26.95 -12.51 -0.63
N ARG A 252 27.08 -13.76 -0.17
CA ARG A 252 27.20 -14.92 -1.06
C ARG A 252 26.00 -15.08 -1.99
N ARG A 253 24.77 -14.91 -1.48
CA ARG A 253 23.53 -14.97 -2.28
C ARG A 253 23.41 -13.83 -3.29
N LEU A 254 23.98 -12.67 -2.97
CA LEU A 254 24.04 -11.50 -3.84
C LEU A 254 25.24 -11.54 -4.81
N GLY A 255 26.14 -12.51 -4.70
CA GLY A 255 27.34 -12.58 -5.54
C GLY A 255 28.38 -11.50 -5.24
N ILE A 256 28.40 -10.98 -4.01
CA ILE A 256 29.33 -9.90 -3.58
C ILE A 256 30.20 -10.36 -2.41
N SER A 257 31.27 -9.62 -2.15
CA SER A 257 32.21 -9.89 -1.05
C SER A 257 32.45 -8.68 -0.12
N SER A 258 31.88 -7.51 -0.43
CA SER A 258 32.13 -6.28 0.34
C SER A 258 30.91 -5.38 0.46
N GLN A 259 30.89 -4.53 1.49
CA GLN A 259 29.87 -3.49 1.69
C GLN A 259 29.89 -2.46 0.55
N ARG A 260 31.06 -2.15 -0.02
CA ARG A 260 31.16 -1.29 -1.20
C ARG A 260 30.40 -1.87 -2.40
N GLN A 261 30.52 -3.18 -2.64
CA GLN A 261 29.76 -3.86 -3.70
C GLN A 261 28.26 -3.94 -3.38
N LEU A 262 27.88 -4.05 -2.09
CA LEU A 262 26.48 -3.95 -1.68
C LEU A 262 25.88 -2.60 -2.12
N PHE A 263 26.54 -1.48 -1.81
CA PHE A 263 26.09 -0.16 -2.24
C PHE A 263 26.09 -0.02 -3.77
N ALA A 264 27.09 -0.59 -4.47
CA ALA A 264 27.11 -0.59 -5.93
C ALA A 264 25.89 -1.30 -6.53
N LEU A 265 25.51 -2.47 -6.00
CA LEU A 265 24.28 -3.17 -6.42
C LEU A 265 23.02 -2.34 -6.17
N CYS A 266 22.95 -1.63 -5.04
CA CYS A 266 21.81 -0.78 -4.72
C CYS A 266 21.69 0.44 -5.65
N LEU A 267 22.77 0.87 -6.30
CA LEU A 267 22.81 2.05 -7.16
C LEU A 267 22.73 1.73 -8.66
N GLN A 268 22.74 0.45 -9.03
CA GLN A 268 22.52 0.04 -10.41
C GLN A 268 21.08 0.40 -10.86
N PRO A 269 20.91 0.84 -12.12
CA PRO A 269 19.62 1.25 -12.68
C PRO A 269 18.61 0.11 -12.77
#